data_AF-A0A2A5XFD2-F1
#
_entry.id   AF-A0A2A5XFD2-F1
#
_cell.length_a   1.000
_cell.length_b   1.000
_cell.length_c   1.000
_cell.angle_alpha   90.00
_cell.angle_beta   90.00
_cell.angle_gamma   90.00
#
_symmetry.space_group_name_H-M   'P 1'
#
loop_
_entity.id
_entity.type
_entity.pdbx_description
1 polymer ?
#
loop_
_entity_poly.entity_id
_entity_poly.type
_entity_poly.pdbx_seq_one_letter_code
_entity_poly.pdbx_strand_id
1 'polypeptide(L)'
;MKHILLLIIIVITQSKNAQIVELNWHTDLSKAVSISINEKKPIMLFFTGSDWCGWCMRLKKEVFNHEKFKVWTNENIILVELDFPRRKKLEPNLLNQNRELARIFGVSSYPTCWLVEPQILENSKVNFLKLGKLGYVAGGTDKWISVAEKFLIKN
;
A
#
# COMPACT_ATOMS: atom_id res chain seq x y z
N MET A 1 61.63 23.91 16.82
CA MET A 1 61.56 22.47 16.48
C MET A 1 60.10 22.14 16.19
N LYS A 2 59.88 21.41 15.09
CA LYS A 2 58.57 21.16 14.47
C LYS A 2 57.71 20.26 15.36
N HIS A 3 56.52 20.73 15.74
CA HIS A 3 55.43 19.83 16.12
C HIS A 3 54.24 20.14 15.21
N ILE A 4 54.21 19.40 14.10
CA ILE A 4 53.08 19.34 13.19
C ILE A 4 52.04 18.46 13.87
N LEU A 5 50.97 19.07 14.38
CA LEU A 5 49.78 18.35 14.85
C LEU A 5 48.87 18.16 13.62
N LEU A 6 48.98 16.99 12.97
CA LEU A 6 48.16 16.65 11.81
C LEU A 6 46.75 16.27 12.29
N LEU A 7 45.80 17.21 12.20
CA LEU A 7 44.38 16.97 12.42
C LEU A 7 43.82 16.18 11.22
N ILE A 8 43.74 14.86 11.37
CA ILE A 8 43.07 13.98 10.42
C ILE A 8 41.56 14.14 10.61
N ILE A 9 40.92 14.95 9.78
CA ILE A 9 39.47 15.03 9.66
C ILE A 9 39.02 13.84 8.82
N ILE A 10 38.56 12.76 9.48
CA ILE A 10 37.85 11.66 8.81
C ILE A 10 36.47 12.21 8.42
N VAL A 11 36.33 12.61 7.17
CA VAL A 11 35.03 12.87 6.55
C VAL A 11 34.37 11.52 6.31
N ILE A 12 33.50 11.10 7.23
CA ILE A 12 32.62 9.93 7.01
C ILE A 12 31.56 10.35 6.00
N THR A 13 31.84 10.16 4.71
CA THR A 13 30.81 10.23 3.67
C THR A 13 29.85 9.06 3.88
N GLN A 14 28.69 9.32 4.50
CA GLN A 14 27.62 8.35 4.55
C GLN A 14 27.05 8.19 3.14
N SER A 15 27.53 7.18 2.42
CA SER A 15 26.89 6.71 1.19
C SER A 15 25.49 6.23 1.56
N LYS A 16 24.46 7.02 1.22
CA LYS A 16 23.08 6.53 1.25
C LYS A 16 22.98 5.44 0.19
N ASN A 17 23.14 4.19 0.59
CA ASN A 17 22.75 3.06 -0.26
C ASN A 17 21.28 3.25 -0.59
N ALA A 18 20.97 3.51 -1.86
CA ALA A 18 19.61 3.48 -2.35
C ALA A 18 19.11 2.04 -2.17
N GLN A 19 18.42 1.79 -1.06
CA GLN A 19 17.75 0.52 -0.85
C GLN A 19 16.68 0.41 -1.92
N ILE A 20 16.69 -0.70 -2.65
CA ILE A 20 15.60 -1.04 -3.57
C ILE A 20 14.36 -1.23 -2.70
N VAL A 21 13.43 -0.28 -2.77
CA VAL A 21 12.17 -0.38 -2.03
C VAL A 21 11.27 -1.32 -2.82
N GLU A 22 11.15 -2.56 -2.38
CA GLU A 22 10.21 -3.50 -2.99
C GLU A 22 8.79 -3.25 -2.50
N LEU A 23 7.82 -3.47 -3.39
CA LEU A 23 6.40 -3.41 -3.02
C LEU A 23 6.01 -4.66 -2.25
N ASN A 24 5.61 -4.47 -1.00
CA ASN A 24 5.11 -5.55 -0.16
C ASN A 24 3.58 -5.63 -0.22
N TRP A 25 3.07 -6.44 -1.13
CA TRP A 25 1.63 -6.74 -1.23
C TRP A 25 1.25 -7.87 -0.28
N HIS A 26 0.31 -7.62 0.61
CA HIS A 26 -0.31 -8.66 1.42
C HIS A 26 -1.59 -9.19 0.76
N THR A 27 -1.89 -10.47 0.96
CA THR A 27 -3.19 -11.06 0.58
C THR A 27 -4.01 -11.47 1.80
N ASP A 28 -3.33 -11.73 2.93
CA ASP A 28 -3.96 -12.01 4.23
C ASP A 28 -4.27 -10.69 4.94
N LEU A 29 -5.55 -10.41 5.16
CA LEU A 29 -5.98 -9.18 5.81
C LEU A 29 -5.58 -9.15 7.29
N SER A 30 -5.64 -10.27 8.00
CA SER A 30 -5.32 -10.35 9.42
C SER A 30 -3.84 -9.98 9.66
N LYS A 31 -2.96 -10.51 8.81
CA LYS A 31 -1.53 -10.14 8.83
C LYS A 31 -1.34 -8.66 8.54
N ALA A 32 -2.01 -8.12 7.52
CA ALA A 32 -1.91 -6.70 7.17
C ALA A 32 -2.44 -5.77 8.27
N VAL A 33 -3.52 -6.14 8.96
CA VAL A 33 -4.05 -5.41 10.12
C VAL A 33 -3.04 -5.39 11.26
N SER A 34 -2.41 -6.53 11.54
CA SER A 34 -1.40 -6.62 12.60
C SER A 34 -0.21 -5.69 12.31
N ILE A 35 0.26 -5.66 11.05
CA ILE A 35 1.33 -4.77 10.60
C ILE A 35 0.89 -3.31 10.67
N SER A 36 -0.31 -2.99 10.18
CA SER A 36 -0.88 -1.65 10.17
C SER A 36 -0.96 -1.04 11.57
N ILE A 37 -1.38 -1.83 12.57
CA ILE A 37 -1.46 -1.39 13.97
C ILE A 37 -0.05 -1.15 14.53
N ASN A 38 0.88 -2.07 14.29
CA ASN A 38 2.26 -1.95 14.77
C ASN A 38 3.00 -0.74 14.17
N GLU A 39 2.82 -0.52 12.86
CA GLU A 39 3.47 0.58 12.13
C GLU A 39 2.68 1.90 12.18
N LYS A 40 1.46 1.88 12.72
CA LYS A 40 0.52 3.02 12.75
C LYS A 40 0.24 3.60 11.35
N LYS A 41 0.18 2.72 10.35
CA LYS A 41 -0.09 3.10 8.95
C LYS A 41 -1.45 2.60 8.50
N PRO A 42 -2.26 3.40 7.79
CA PRO A 42 -3.49 2.92 7.17
C PRO A 42 -3.24 1.82 6.14
N ILE A 43 -4.29 1.07 5.82
CA ILE A 43 -4.27 0.01 4.81
C ILE A 43 -4.91 0.53 3.52
N MET A 44 -4.28 0.25 2.39
CA MET A 44 -4.92 0.34 1.08
C MET A 44 -5.37 -1.04 0.61
N LEU A 45 -6.69 -1.22 0.54
CA LEU A 45 -7.31 -2.40 -0.05
C LEU A 45 -7.46 -2.20 -1.56
N PHE A 46 -6.74 -2.98 -2.36
CA PHE A 46 -6.79 -2.94 -3.81
C PHE A 46 -7.63 -4.10 -4.36
N PHE A 47 -8.87 -3.79 -4.73
CA PHE A 47 -9.76 -4.71 -5.41
C PHE A 47 -9.43 -4.72 -6.90
N THR A 48 -9.09 -5.89 -7.44
CA THR A 48 -8.58 -6.04 -8.81
C THR A 48 -9.03 -7.34 -9.48
N GLY A 49 -8.95 -7.39 -10.81
CA GLY A 49 -9.04 -8.62 -11.60
C GLY A 49 -7.77 -8.78 -12.43
N SER A 50 -6.77 -9.49 -11.91
CA SER A 50 -5.39 -9.51 -12.41
C SER A 50 -5.22 -9.98 -13.86
N ASP A 51 -6.17 -10.73 -14.40
CA ASP A 51 -6.07 -11.35 -15.72
C ASP A 51 -7.16 -10.94 -16.73
N TRP A 52 -8.10 -10.07 -16.36
CA TRP A 52 -9.17 -9.62 -17.25
C TRP A 52 -9.51 -8.13 -17.13
N CYS A 53 -9.08 -7.44 -16.06
CA CYS A 53 -9.36 -6.02 -15.88
C CYS A 53 -8.23 -5.17 -16.49
N GLY A 54 -8.42 -4.70 -17.73
CA GLY A 54 -7.44 -3.86 -18.43
C GLY A 54 -7.06 -2.57 -17.67
N TRP A 55 -8.04 -1.91 -17.04
CA TRP A 55 -7.79 -0.72 -16.22
C TRP A 55 -6.99 -1.02 -14.95
N CYS A 56 -7.14 -2.21 -14.37
CA CYS A 56 -6.36 -2.63 -13.21
C CYS A 56 -4.90 -2.88 -13.59
N MET A 57 -4.66 -3.55 -14.72
CA MET A 57 -3.32 -3.75 -15.26
C MET A 57 -2.66 -2.41 -15.61
N ARG A 58 -3.44 -1.48 -16.19
CA ARG A 58 -2.99 -0.12 -16.49
C ARG A 58 -2.61 0.65 -15.22
N LEU A 59 -3.45 0.60 -14.17
CA LEU A 59 -3.14 1.24 -12.89
C LEU A 59 -1.85 0.69 -12.27
N LYS A 60 -1.68 -0.64 -12.26
CA LYS A 60 -0.43 -1.27 -11.81
C LYS A 60 0.77 -0.77 -12.60
N LYS A 61 0.66 -0.71 -13.93
CA LYS A 61 1.75 -0.30 -14.83
C LYS A 61 2.11 1.18 -14.68
N GLU A 62 1.13 2.08 -14.70
CA GLU A 62 1.34 3.54 -14.74
C GLU A 62 1.52 4.17 -13.36
N VAL A 63 1.16 3.46 -12.29
CA VAL A 63 1.24 3.98 -10.91
C VAL A 63 2.06 3.04 -10.04
N PHE A 64 1.57 1.83 -9.78
CA PHE A 64 2.11 1.02 -8.69
C PHE A 64 3.54 0.55 -8.96
N ASN A 65 3.87 0.16 -10.19
CA ASN A 65 5.20 -0.36 -10.51
C ASN A 65 6.32 0.70 -10.53
N HIS A 66 5.98 1.98 -10.40
CA HIS A 66 6.96 3.07 -10.38
C HIS A 66 7.58 3.25 -9.00
N GLU A 67 8.89 3.52 -8.97
CA GLU A 67 9.67 3.65 -7.73
C GLU A 67 9.08 4.66 -6.75
N LYS A 68 8.57 5.78 -7.27
CA LYS A 68 7.94 6.81 -6.45
C LYS A 68 6.72 6.31 -5.68
N PHE A 69 5.93 5.41 -6.27
CA PHE A 69 4.83 4.79 -5.55
C PHE A 69 5.37 3.87 -4.45
N LYS A 70 6.38 3.05 -4.73
CA LYS A 70 6.96 2.13 -3.73
C LYS A 70 7.49 2.88 -2.51
N VAL A 71 8.26 3.94 -2.74
CA VAL A 71 8.78 4.83 -1.67
C VAL A 71 7.61 5.41 -0.86
N TRP A 72 6.62 5.99 -1.53
CA TRP A 72 5.44 6.55 -0.86
C TRP A 72 4.68 5.50 -0.04
N THR A 73 4.49 4.29 -0.57
CA THR A 73 3.79 3.22 0.17
C THR A 73 4.55 2.82 1.41
N ASN A 74 5.87 2.62 1.31
CA ASN A 74 6.69 2.23 2.45
C ASN A 74 6.60 3.23 3.62
N GLU A 75 6.39 4.51 3.34
CA GLU A 75 6.26 5.55 4.35
C GLU A 75 4.83 5.70 4.88
N ASN A 76 3.81 5.50 4.05
CA ASN A 76 2.46 6.00 4.33
C ASN A 76 1.40 4.91 4.53
N ILE A 77 1.51 3.75 3.87
CA ILE A 77 0.41 2.77 3.82
C ILE A 77 0.87 1.31 3.76
N ILE A 78 0.02 0.42 4.27
CA ILE A 78 0.16 -1.04 4.07
C ILE A 78 -0.70 -1.47 2.89
N LEU A 79 -0.16 -2.28 1.98
CA LEU A 79 -0.86 -2.70 0.76
C LEU A 79 -1.51 -4.08 0.93
N VAL A 80 -2.79 -4.18 0.56
CA VAL A 80 -3.51 -5.47 0.49
C VAL A 80 -4.12 -5.65 -0.89
N GLU A 81 -3.77 -6.73 -1.56
CA GLU A 81 -4.36 -7.12 -2.84
C GLU A 81 -5.54 -8.07 -2.63
N LEU A 82 -6.70 -7.67 -3.15
CA LEU A 82 -7.95 -8.43 -3.15
C LEU A 82 -8.31 -8.76 -4.59
N ASP A 83 -7.66 -9.81 -5.11
CA ASP A 83 -7.78 -10.22 -6.51
C ASP A 83 -8.98 -11.15 -6.77
N PHE A 84 -9.56 -11.01 -7.97
CA PHE A 84 -10.67 -11.79 -8.50
C PHE A 84 -10.33 -12.31 -9.92
N PRO A 85 -9.33 -13.20 -10.04
CA PRO A 85 -8.90 -13.73 -11.34
C PRO A 85 -9.95 -14.65 -11.96
N ARG A 86 -9.97 -14.76 -13.29
CA ARG A 86 -10.86 -15.69 -14.03
C ARG A 86 -10.18 -17.02 -14.37
N ARG A 87 -8.89 -17.00 -14.65
CA ARG A 87 -8.12 -18.18 -15.08
C ARG A 87 -7.44 -18.89 -13.92
N LYS A 88 -7.01 -18.15 -12.90
CA LYS A 88 -6.35 -18.69 -11.70
C LYS A 88 -7.39 -19.04 -10.64
N LYS A 89 -7.33 -20.25 -10.09
CA LYS A 89 -8.11 -20.62 -8.91
C LYS A 89 -7.43 -20.10 -7.65
N LEU A 90 -8.17 -19.38 -6.81
CA LEU A 90 -7.71 -18.99 -5.47
C LEU A 90 -8.11 -20.06 -4.46
N GLU A 91 -7.33 -20.18 -3.38
CA GLU A 91 -7.70 -20.99 -2.24
C GLU A 91 -9.07 -20.55 -1.67
N PRO A 92 -9.94 -21.48 -1.26
CA PRO A 92 -11.30 -21.16 -0.85
C PRO A 92 -11.38 -20.08 0.24
N ASN A 93 -10.49 -20.14 1.24
CA ASN A 93 -10.45 -19.17 2.33
C ASN A 93 -10.10 -17.76 1.85
N LEU A 94 -9.12 -17.64 0.95
CA LEU A 94 -8.71 -16.36 0.39
C LEU A 94 -9.82 -15.78 -0.50
N LEU A 95 -10.47 -16.61 -1.31
CA LEU A 95 -11.61 -16.19 -2.14
C LEU A 95 -12.78 -15.70 -1.29
N ASN A 96 -13.09 -16.41 -0.20
CA ASN A 96 -14.16 -16.02 0.72
C ASN A 96 -13.84 -14.69 1.43
N GLN A 97 -12.61 -14.52 1.92
CA GLN A 97 -12.13 -13.24 2.48
C GLN A 97 -12.31 -12.10 1.47
N ASN A 98 -11.83 -12.28 0.24
CA ASN A 98 -11.92 -11.24 -0.80
C ASN A 98 -13.37 -10.87 -1.10
N ARG A 99 -14.26 -11.86 -1.23
CA ARG A 99 -15.70 -11.65 -1.48
C ARG A 99 -16.38 -10.94 -0.32
N GLU A 100 -16.07 -11.33 0.91
CA GLU A 100 -16.63 -10.70 2.10
C GLU A 100 -16.22 -9.22 2.18
N LEU A 101 -14.95 -8.92 1.96
CA LEU A 101 -14.45 -7.55 1.92
C LEU A 101 -15.10 -6.75 0.80
N ALA A 102 -15.23 -7.31 -0.41
CA ALA A 102 -15.89 -6.62 -1.51
C ALA A 102 -17.33 -6.24 -1.16
N ARG A 103 -18.05 -7.11 -0.44
CA ARG A 103 -19.39 -6.81 0.08
C ARG A 103 -19.38 -5.71 1.15
N ILE A 104 -18.51 -5.80 2.16
CA ILE A 104 -18.40 -4.79 3.25
C ILE A 104 -18.04 -3.40 2.71
N PHE A 105 -17.20 -3.36 1.68
CA PHE A 105 -16.71 -2.14 1.06
C PHE A 105 -17.54 -1.68 -0.16
N GLY A 106 -18.62 -2.39 -0.49
CA GLY A 106 -19.51 -2.04 -1.59
C GLY A 106 -18.81 -1.96 -2.94
N VAL A 107 -17.90 -2.89 -3.22
CA VAL A 107 -17.12 -2.92 -4.45
C VAL A 107 -17.88 -3.67 -5.54
N SER A 108 -18.26 -2.93 -6.59
CA SER A 108 -18.95 -3.45 -7.77
C SER A 108 -18.18 -3.26 -9.08
N SER A 109 -17.05 -2.55 -9.05
CA SER A 109 -16.22 -2.25 -10.22
C SER A 109 -14.74 -2.23 -9.87
N TYR A 110 -13.92 -2.47 -10.90
CA TYR A 110 -12.46 -2.58 -10.79
C TYR A 110 -11.79 -1.62 -11.77
N PRO A 111 -10.64 -1.01 -11.41
CA PRO A 111 -9.99 -1.07 -10.11
C PRO A 111 -10.71 -0.22 -9.05
N THR A 112 -10.77 -0.72 -7.81
CA THR A 112 -11.20 0.06 -6.64
C THR A 112 -10.12 -0.03 -5.57
N CYS A 113 -9.66 1.11 -5.07
CA CYS A 113 -8.79 1.25 -3.91
C CYS A 113 -9.57 1.89 -2.76
N TRP A 114 -9.55 1.26 -1.59
CA TRP A 114 -10.04 1.85 -0.34
C TRP A 114 -8.86 2.12 0.59
N LEU A 115 -8.79 3.32 1.14
CA LEU A 115 -7.90 3.67 2.25
C LEU A 115 -8.69 3.56 3.55
N VAL A 116 -8.15 2.80 4.49
CA VAL A 116 -8.82 2.47 5.75
C VAL A 116 -7.86 2.48 6.93
N GLU A 117 -8.36 2.83 8.11
CA GLU A 117 -7.66 2.58 9.37
C GLU A 117 -8.33 1.41 10.10
N PRO A 118 -7.59 0.36 10.50
CA PRO A 118 -8.14 -0.68 11.34
C PRO A 118 -8.39 -0.16 12.75
N GLN A 119 -9.53 -0.57 13.32
CA GLN A 119 -9.94 -0.27 14.69
C GLN A 119 -10.19 -1.58 15.42
N ILE A 120 -9.42 -1.86 16.48
CA ILE A 120 -9.71 -2.99 17.37
C ILE A 120 -10.88 -2.60 18.26
N LEU A 121 -11.96 -3.35 18.17
CA LEU A 121 -13.10 -3.27 19.09
C LEU A 121 -12.82 -4.08 20.36
N GLU A 122 -13.56 -3.78 21.44
CA GLU A 122 -13.40 -4.39 22.77
C GLU A 122 -13.46 -5.92 22.80
N ASN A 123 -14.03 -6.55 21.78
CA ASN A 123 -14.15 -8.00 21.63
C ASN A 123 -13.12 -8.61 20.66
N SER A 124 -11.99 -7.93 20.44
CA SER A 124 -10.96 -8.32 19.48
C SER A 124 -11.44 -8.42 18.02
N LYS A 125 -12.64 -7.90 17.70
CA LYS A 125 -13.08 -7.75 16.31
C LYS A 125 -12.40 -6.53 15.70
N VAL A 126 -12.06 -6.65 14.42
CA VAL A 126 -11.49 -5.55 13.64
C VAL A 126 -12.62 -4.86 12.88
N ASN A 127 -12.78 -3.56 13.10
CA ASN A 127 -13.55 -2.67 12.24
C ASN A 127 -12.60 -1.84 11.36
N PHE A 128 -13.13 -1.19 10.32
CA PHE A 128 -12.37 -0.31 9.45
C PHE A 128 -13.01 1.06 9.36
N LEU A 129 -12.29 2.09 9.80
CA LEU A 129 -12.63 3.47 9.50
C LEU A 129 -12.32 3.72 8.02
N LYS A 130 -13.34 4.08 7.24
CA LYS A 130 -13.21 4.36 5.80
C LYS A 130 -12.69 5.78 5.60
N LEU A 131 -11.40 5.92 5.27
CA LEU A 131 -10.77 7.22 5.02
C LEU A 131 -11.13 7.78 3.64
N GLY A 132 -11.15 6.91 2.62
CA GLY A 132 -11.45 7.33 1.26
C GLY A 132 -11.41 6.22 0.23
N LYS A 133 -11.99 6.49 -0.93
CA LYS A 133 -12.04 5.57 -2.07
C LYS A 133 -11.54 6.29 -3.32
N LEU A 134 -10.73 5.59 -4.11
CA LEU A 134 -10.28 6.03 -5.42
C LEU A 134 -10.12 4.83 -6.37
N GLY A 135 -10.13 5.09 -7.67
CA GLY A 135 -9.91 4.08 -8.71
C GLY A 135 -8.68 4.43 -9.55
N TYR A 136 -8.79 4.25 -10.85
CA TYR A 136 -7.82 4.82 -11.79
C TYR A 136 -7.94 6.35 -11.82
N VAL A 137 -6.80 7.04 -11.77
CA VAL A 137 -6.71 8.50 -11.90
C VAL A 137 -5.70 8.79 -13.02
N ALA A 138 -6.14 9.49 -14.06
CA ALA A 138 -5.24 9.90 -15.13
C ALA A 138 -4.23 10.94 -14.63
N GLY A 139 -2.99 10.86 -15.12
CA GLY A 139 -1.88 11.75 -14.71
C GLY A 139 -0.71 11.05 -14.03
N GLY A 140 -0.68 9.71 -14.04
CA GLY A 140 0.44 8.91 -13.55
C GLY A 140 0.57 8.89 -12.02
N THR A 141 1.72 8.41 -11.55
CA THR A 141 2.00 8.19 -10.11
C THR A 141 1.74 9.42 -9.25
N ASP A 142 2.21 10.59 -9.68
CA ASP A 142 2.14 11.83 -8.90
C ASP A 142 0.71 12.27 -8.65
N LYS A 143 -0.11 12.24 -9.71
CA LYS A 143 -1.50 12.65 -9.61
C LYS A 143 -2.28 11.67 -8.75
N TRP A 144 -2.02 10.38 -8.91
CA TRP A 144 -2.67 9.34 -8.13
C TRP A 144 -2.35 9.48 -6.63
N ILE A 145 -1.06 9.62 -6.27
CA ILE A 145 -0.60 9.83 -4.90
C ILE A 145 -1.23 11.09 -4.30
N SER A 146 -1.21 12.21 -5.02
CA SER A 146 -1.80 13.47 -4.56
C SER A 146 -3.30 13.36 -4.24
N VAL A 147 -4.04 12.49 -4.94
CA VAL A 147 -5.44 12.22 -4.62
C VAL A 147 -5.55 11.32 -3.39
N ALA A 148 -4.71 10.29 -3.28
CA ALA A 148 -4.68 9.39 -2.13
C ALA A 148 -4.36 10.12 -0.81
N GLU A 149 -3.38 11.02 -0.83
CA GLU A 149 -2.93 11.80 0.33
C GLU A 149 -4.03 12.66 0.95
N LYS A 150 -5.01 13.13 0.15
CA LYS A 150 -6.16 13.89 0.67
C LYS A 150 -6.99 13.12 1.67
N PHE A 151 -6.95 11.79 1.62
CA PHE A 151 -7.65 10.92 2.57
C PHE A 151 -6.78 10.55 3.78
N LEU A 152 -5.48 10.81 3.75
CA LEU A 152 -4.54 10.48 4.82
C LEU A 152 -4.27 11.65 5.77
N ILE A 153 -4.72 12.86 5.41
CA ILE A 153 -4.63 14.03 6.29
C ILE A 153 -5.56 13.81 7.49
N LYS A 154 -4.96 13.69 8.68
CA LYS A 154 -5.69 13.67 9.94
C LYS A 154 -6.11 15.10 10.27
N ASN A 155 -7.41 15.34 10.38
CA ASN A 155 -7.95 16.58 10.96
C ASN A 155 -7.73 16.58 12.48
#